data_AF-A0A644SL10-F1
#
_entry.id   AF-A0A644SL10-F1
#
_cell.length_a   1.000
_cell.length_b   1.000
_cell.length_c   1.000
_cell.angle_alpha   90.00
_cell.angle_beta   90.00
_cell.angle_gamma   90.00
#
_symmetry.space_group_name_H-M   'P 1'
#
loop_
_entity.id
_entity.type
_entity.pdbx_description
1 polymer ?
#
loop_
_entity_poly.entity_id
_entity_poly.type
_entity_poly.pdbx_seq_one_letter_code
_entity_poly.pdbx_strand_id
1 'polypeptide(L)'
;MKKLVLVFLLFCSFVNAQSLVELRGYLQKGENSEEVSKTLISKSKNAYDTTKKPIYMAFYAVGNFFMAKHASNPLNKYSYFNKGKKLLEDAIKKEPNNIEIRLMRLISQEKTPSFLGYNKNIEADRNFIIKNYKNSDDENLVKFIKNYLKI
;
A
#
# COMPACT_ATOMS: atom_id res chain seq x y z
N MET A 1 -22.33 0.70 -33.08
CA MET A 1 -21.65 1.57 -32.07
C MET A 1 -21.42 0.91 -30.70
N LYS A 2 -22.07 -0.22 -30.35
CA LYS A 2 -21.84 -0.92 -29.06
C LYS A 2 -20.50 -1.67 -28.94
N LYS A 3 -19.81 -1.95 -30.06
CA LYS A 3 -18.50 -2.64 -30.07
C LYS A 3 -17.28 -1.73 -29.78
N LEU A 4 -17.41 -0.40 -29.91
CA LEU A 4 -16.30 0.53 -29.64
C LEU A 4 -16.10 0.81 -28.14
N VAL A 5 -17.18 0.77 -27.35
CA VAL A 5 -17.14 1.05 -25.91
C VAL A 5 -16.44 -0.06 -25.12
N LEU A 6 -16.53 -1.31 -25.58
CA LEU A 6 -15.86 -2.45 -24.93
C LEU A 6 -14.32 -2.38 -25.02
N VAL A 7 -13.78 -1.85 -26.12
CA VAL A 7 -12.32 -1.75 -26.31
C VAL A 7 -11.70 -0.67 -25.41
N PHE A 8 -12.43 0.42 -25.13
CA PHE A 8 -11.97 1.50 -24.25
C PHE A 8 -11.94 1.08 -22.76
N LEU A 9 -12.89 0.26 -22.30
CA LEU A 9 -12.95 -0.25 -20.93
C LEU A 9 -11.83 -1.27 -20.64
N LEU A 10 -11.46 -2.09 -21.62
CA LEU A 10 -10.36 -3.05 -21.50
C LEU A 10 -9.00 -2.35 -21.37
N PHE A 11 -8.79 -1.26 -22.10
CA PHE A 11 -7.53 -0.50 -22.04
C PHE A 11 -7.31 0.16 -20.68
N CYS A 12 -8.37 0.72 -20.07
CA CYS A 12 -8.27 1.35 -18.74
C CYS A 12 -7.88 0.35 -17.64
N SER A 13 -8.40 -0.89 -17.70
CA SER A 13 -8.12 -1.92 -16.70
C SER A 13 -6.64 -2.37 -16.74
N PHE A 14 -6.07 -2.48 -17.95
CA PHE A 14 -4.66 -2.83 -18.15
C PHE A 14 -3.70 -1.77 -17.61
N VAL A 15 -3.98 -0.49 -17.85
CA VAL A 15 -3.13 0.62 -17.36
C VAL A 15 -3.09 0.66 -15.83
N ASN A 16 -4.23 0.37 -15.17
CA ASN A 16 -4.30 0.30 -13.71
C ASN A 16 -3.43 -0.85 -13.16
N ALA A 17 -3.50 -2.04 -13.75
CA ALA A 17 -2.69 -3.19 -13.32
C ALA A 17 -1.19 -2.90 -13.44
N GLN A 18 -0.75 -2.30 -14.55
CA GLN A 18 0.66 -1.94 -14.76
C GLN A 18 1.16 -0.94 -13.70
N SER A 19 0.33 0.04 -13.34
CA SER A 19 0.69 1.02 -12.30
C SER A 19 0.90 0.38 -10.92
N LEU A 20 0.08 -0.63 -10.55
CA LEU A 20 0.19 -1.32 -9.27
C LEU A 20 1.44 -2.21 -9.23
N VAL A 21 1.75 -2.90 -10.33
CA VAL A 21 2.99 -3.69 -10.45
C VAL A 21 4.22 -2.80 -10.24
N GLU A 22 4.24 -1.61 -10.86
CA GLU A 22 5.33 -0.66 -10.68
C GLU A 22 5.47 -0.20 -9.21
N LEU A 23 4.35 0.18 -8.57
CA LEU A 23 4.36 0.62 -7.17
C LEU A 23 4.81 -0.47 -6.19
N ARG A 24 4.44 -1.74 -6.44
CA ARG A 24 4.95 -2.89 -5.67
C ARG A 24 6.45 -3.08 -5.83
N GLY A 25 6.99 -2.83 -7.02
CA GLY A 25 8.44 -2.83 -7.26
C GLY A 25 9.16 -1.81 -6.39
N TYR A 26 8.58 -0.61 -6.21
CA TYR A 26 9.13 0.39 -5.29
C TYR A 26 8.94 -0.01 -3.82
N LEU A 27 7.83 -0.64 -3.43
CA LEU A 27 7.63 -1.12 -2.05
C LEU A 27 8.74 -2.08 -1.60
N GLN A 28 9.17 -2.99 -2.47
CA GLN A 28 10.20 -3.98 -2.16
C GLN A 28 11.58 -3.36 -1.88
N LYS A 29 11.85 -2.18 -2.45
CA LYS A 29 13.17 -1.53 -2.39
C LYS A 29 13.19 -0.27 -1.52
N GLY A 30 12.05 0.40 -1.37
CA GLY A 30 11.93 1.72 -0.75
C GLY A 30 12.38 1.74 0.71
N GLU A 31 12.13 0.67 1.46
CA GLU A 31 12.52 0.63 2.86
C GLU A 31 14.03 0.84 3.08
N ASN A 32 14.87 0.43 2.12
CA ASN A 32 16.32 0.52 2.21
C ASN A 32 16.92 1.61 1.30
N SER A 33 16.08 2.41 0.62
CA SER A 33 16.53 3.49 -0.25
C SER A 33 15.61 4.71 -0.12
N GLU A 34 16.17 5.82 0.36
CA GLU A 34 15.45 7.09 0.50
C GLU A 34 14.95 7.61 -0.86
N GLU A 35 15.76 7.47 -1.91
CA GLU A 35 15.40 7.87 -3.28
C GLU A 35 14.19 7.08 -3.80
N VAL A 36 14.19 5.77 -3.59
CA VAL A 36 13.06 4.92 -3.98
C VAL A 36 11.82 5.25 -3.14
N SER A 37 11.99 5.60 -1.86
CA SER A 37 10.88 6.07 -1.00
C SER A 37 10.25 7.36 -1.52
N LYS A 38 11.08 8.33 -1.93
CA LYS A 38 10.63 9.59 -2.55
C LYS A 38 9.89 9.33 -3.86
N THR A 39 10.40 8.40 -4.68
CA THR A 39 9.77 7.99 -5.93
C THR A 39 8.41 7.35 -5.70
N LEU A 40 8.32 6.41 -4.74
CA LEU A 40 7.08 5.78 -4.32
C LEU A 40 6.05 6.84 -3.89
N ILE A 41 6.46 7.80 -3.04
CA ILE A 41 5.61 8.90 -2.60
C ILE A 41 5.09 9.71 -3.80
N SER A 42 5.98 10.15 -4.70
CA SER A 42 5.61 11.00 -5.82
C SER A 42 4.61 10.31 -6.76
N LYS A 43 4.94 9.09 -7.20
CA LYS A 43 4.10 8.33 -8.14
C LYS A 43 2.75 7.95 -7.53
N SER A 44 2.73 7.44 -6.30
CA SER A 44 1.48 7.06 -5.64
C SER A 44 0.61 8.27 -5.30
N LYS A 45 1.19 9.40 -4.87
CA LYS A 45 0.44 10.64 -4.66
C LYS A 45 -0.18 11.15 -5.96
N ASN A 46 0.58 11.20 -7.05
CA ASN A 46 0.05 11.63 -8.35
C ASN A 46 -1.06 10.70 -8.85
N ALA A 47 -0.89 9.39 -8.73
CA ALA A 47 -1.92 8.42 -9.07
C ALA A 47 -3.18 8.58 -8.22
N TYR A 48 -3.03 8.82 -6.91
CA TYR A 48 -4.17 9.13 -6.04
C TYR A 48 -4.84 10.44 -6.43
N ASP A 49 -4.09 11.49 -6.76
CA ASP A 49 -4.65 12.78 -7.10
C ASP A 49 -5.51 12.73 -8.37
N THR A 50 -5.11 11.90 -9.35
CA THR A 50 -5.84 11.69 -10.60
C THR A 50 -7.03 10.73 -10.44
N THR A 51 -6.85 9.61 -9.74
CA THR A 51 -7.85 8.52 -9.74
C THR A 51 -8.74 8.50 -8.51
N LYS A 52 -8.31 9.13 -7.41
CA LYS A 52 -8.89 9.07 -6.06
C LYS A 52 -9.06 7.66 -5.48
N LYS A 53 -8.42 6.64 -6.08
CA LYS A 53 -8.50 5.25 -5.58
C LYS A 53 -7.72 5.08 -4.27
N PRO A 54 -8.33 4.56 -3.19
CA PRO A 54 -7.70 4.34 -1.88
C PRO A 54 -6.41 3.52 -1.92
N ILE A 55 -6.26 2.58 -2.85
CA ILE A 55 -5.03 1.78 -2.99
C ILE A 55 -3.79 2.66 -3.18
N TYR A 56 -3.85 3.71 -4.00
CA TYR A 56 -2.72 4.62 -4.20
C TYR A 56 -2.45 5.48 -2.98
N MET A 57 -3.48 5.85 -2.21
CA MET A 57 -3.31 6.50 -0.91
C MET A 57 -2.54 5.59 0.07
N ALA A 58 -2.81 4.29 0.05
CA ALA A 58 -2.10 3.33 0.88
C ALA A 58 -0.62 3.17 0.48
N PHE A 59 -0.30 3.11 -0.82
CA PHE A 59 1.08 3.17 -1.30
C PHE A 59 1.79 4.46 -0.87
N TYR A 60 1.09 5.59 -0.96
CA TYR A 60 1.61 6.87 -0.49
C TYR A 60 1.90 6.84 1.01
N ALA A 61 1.01 6.23 1.80
CA ALA A 61 1.20 6.05 3.22
C ALA A 61 2.48 5.26 3.54
N VAL A 62 2.71 4.12 2.86
CA VAL A 62 3.90 3.29 3.08
C VAL A 62 5.18 4.02 2.72
N GLY A 63 5.17 4.81 1.64
CA GLY A 63 6.30 5.69 1.32
C GLY A 63 6.63 6.67 2.46
N ASN A 64 5.62 7.21 3.17
CA ASN A 64 5.87 8.05 4.35
C ASN A 64 6.45 7.24 5.52
N PHE A 65 6.01 6.00 5.75
CA PHE A 65 6.65 5.15 6.76
C PHE A 65 8.13 4.88 6.45
N PHE A 66 8.49 4.67 5.18
CA PHE A 66 9.90 4.55 4.80
C PHE A 66 10.67 5.86 5.01
N MET A 67 10.09 7.02 4.68
CA MET A 67 10.71 8.31 5.00
C MET A 67 10.90 8.53 6.50
N ALA A 68 10.03 7.99 7.37
CA ALA A 68 10.25 8.01 8.81
C ALA A 68 11.51 7.21 9.23
N LYS A 69 11.83 6.11 8.52
CA LYS A 69 13.07 5.37 8.73
C LYS A 69 14.30 6.19 8.30
N HIS A 70 14.24 6.82 7.14
CA HIS A 70 15.34 7.58 6.54
C HIS A 70 15.59 8.97 7.15
N ALA A 71 14.57 9.60 7.74
CA ALA A 71 14.73 10.93 8.34
C ALA A 71 15.75 10.97 9.47
N SER A 72 16.57 12.02 9.54
CA SER A 72 17.67 12.15 10.50
C SER A 72 17.23 12.62 11.89
N ASN A 73 16.25 13.53 11.97
CA ASN A 73 15.80 14.10 13.24
C ASN A 73 14.45 13.51 13.73
N PRO A 74 14.25 13.37 15.05
CA PRO A 74 13.04 12.75 15.62
C PRO A 74 11.72 13.41 15.23
N LEU A 75 11.69 14.74 15.09
CA LEU A 75 10.48 15.48 14.72
C LEU A 75 10.01 15.10 13.32
N ASN A 76 10.93 15.04 12.36
CA ASN A 76 10.64 14.62 11.00
C ASN A 76 10.24 13.15 10.94
N LYS A 77 10.93 12.26 11.69
CA LYS A 77 10.53 10.85 11.81
C LYS A 77 9.08 10.72 12.26
N TYR A 78 8.72 11.45 13.32
CA TYR A 78 7.37 11.44 13.88
C TYR A 78 6.33 12.04 12.93
N SER A 79 6.67 13.13 12.24
CA SER A 79 5.81 13.77 11.24
C SER A 79 5.49 12.82 10.07
N TYR A 80 6.52 12.19 9.49
CA TYR A 80 6.35 11.19 8.44
C TYR A 80 5.53 10.00 8.92
N PHE A 81 5.82 9.49 10.12
CA PHE A 81 5.06 8.39 10.71
C PHE A 81 3.57 8.72 10.84
N ASN A 82 3.23 9.88 11.43
CA ASN A 82 1.84 10.28 11.62
C ASN A 82 1.11 10.51 10.30
N LYS A 83 1.81 11.06 9.31
CA LYS A 83 1.26 11.22 7.96
C LYS A 83 0.97 9.86 7.32
N GLY A 84 1.91 8.93 7.38
CA GLY A 84 1.71 7.55 6.92
C GLY A 84 0.53 6.87 7.62
N LYS A 85 0.49 6.94 8.96
CA LYS A 85 -0.59 6.38 9.77
C LYS A 85 -1.95 6.94 9.37
N LYS A 86 -2.08 8.27 9.26
CA LYS A 86 -3.34 8.91 8.86
C LYS A 86 -3.79 8.43 7.47
N LEU A 87 -2.90 8.49 6.48
CA LEU A 87 -3.21 8.09 5.10
C LEU A 87 -3.62 6.62 5.00
N LEU A 88 -2.94 5.73 5.72
CA LEU A 88 -3.23 4.30 5.65
C LEU A 88 -4.56 3.96 6.33
N GLU A 89 -4.83 4.58 7.49
CA GLU A 89 -6.12 4.42 8.16
C GLU A 89 -7.28 5.00 7.34
N ASP A 90 -7.08 6.14 6.67
CA ASP A 90 -8.09 6.72 5.78
C ASP A 90 -8.30 5.84 4.53
N ALA A 91 -7.27 5.20 4.00
CA ALA A 91 -7.40 4.23 2.90
C ALA A 91 -8.20 2.99 3.33
N ILE A 92 -7.93 2.44 4.53
CA ILE A 92 -8.68 1.33 5.11
C ILE A 92 -10.15 1.68 5.31
N LYS A 93 -10.46 2.88 5.82
CA LYS A 93 -11.86 3.32 5.99
C LYS A 93 -12.63 3.36 4.68
N LYS A 94 -11.97 3.76 3.59
CA LYS A 94 -12.59 3.85 2.26
C LYS A 94 -12.77 2.49 1.59
N GLU A 95 -11.80 1.59 1.74
CA GLU A 95 -11.84 0.25 1.16
C GLU A 95 -11.47 -0.82 2.21
N PRO A 96 -12.37 -1.07 3.19
CA PRO A 96 -12.06 -1.94 4.32
C PRO A 96 -11.91 -3.41 3.95
N ASN A 97 -12.32 -3.82 2.76
CA ASN A 97 -12.19 -5.20 2.28
C ASN A 97 -11.06 -5.37 1.25
N ASN A 98 -10.32 -4.31 0.93
CA ASN A 98 -9.18 -4.41 0.02
C ASN A 98 -8.01 -5.09 0.75
N ILE A 99 -7.68 -6.30 0.28
CA ILE A 99 -6.68 -7.15 0.91
C ILE A 99 -5.27 -6.56 0.84
N GLU A 100 -4.92 -5.86 -0.23
CA GLU A 100 -3.59 -5.26 -0.38
C GLU A 100 -3.42 -4.07 0.57
N ILE A 101 -4.47 -3.26 0.77
CA ILE A 101 -4.44 -2.17 1.75
C ILE A 101 -4.28 -2.73 3.17
N ARG A 102 -5.00 -3.80 3.52
CA ARG A 102 -4.85 -4.47 4.82
C ARG A 102 -3.47 -5.09 4.99
N LEU A 103 -2.91 -5.67 3.94
CA LEU A 103 -1.55 -6.19 3.96
C LEU A 103 -0.53 -5.09 4.22
N MET A 104 -0.66 -3.94 3.55
CA MET A 104 0.19 -2.77 3.82
C MET A 104 0.06 -2.31 5.28
N ARG A 105 -1.15 -2.33 5.86
CA ARG A 105 -1.35 -1.99 7.28
C ARG A 105 -0.73 -3.00 8.22
N LEU A 106 -0.90 -4.30 7.96
CA LEU A 106 -0.27 -5.36 8.74
C LEU A 106 1.26 -5.17 8.79
N ILE A 107 1.89 -5.08 7.63
CA ILE A 107 3.35 -4.92 7.51
C ILE A 107 3.82 -3.65 8.23
N SER A 108 3.12 -2.54 8.04
CA SER A 108 3.48 -1.26 8.65
C SER A 108 3.37 -1.31 10.17
N GLN A 109 2.32 -1.94 10.72
CA GLN A 109 2.15 -2.10 12.15
C GLN A 109 3.23 -3.00 12.76
N GLU A 110 3.56 -4.13 12.10
CA GLU A 110 4.58 -5.08 12.57
C GLU A 110 6.00 -4.48 12.56
N LYS A 111 6.27 -3.55 11.65
CA LYS A 111 7.55 -2.82 11.59
C LYS A 111 7.60 -1.57 12.47
N THR A 112 6.48 -1.14 13.03
CA THR A 112 6.43 0.05 13.87
C THR A 112 6.85 -0.28 15.31
N PRO A 113 7.77 0.49 15.92
CA PRO A 113 8.09 0.34 17.34
C PRO A 113 6.86 0.40 18.25
N SER A 114 6.75 -0.54 19.19
CA SER A 114 5.55 -0.74 20.02
C SER A 114 5.12 0.50 20.81
N PHE A 115 6.08 1.32 21.27
CA PHE A 115 5.81 2.55 22.02
C PHE A 115 5.04 3.62 21.22
N LEU A 116 5.00 3.52 19.88
CA LEU A 116 4.19 4.41 19.02
C LEU A 116 2.71 3.99 18.93
N GLY A 117 2.34 2.84 19.50
CA GLY A 117 0.95 2.42 19.67
C GLY A 117 0.19 2.15 18.35
N TYR A 118 0.90 1.84 17.26
CA TYR A 118 0.31 1.48 15.98
C TYR A 118 0.44 -0.02 15.71
N ASN A 119 -0.27 -0.80 16.52
CA ASN A 119 -0.23 -2.27 16.51
C ASN A 119 -1.59 -2.92 16.83
N LYS A 120 -2.66 -2.11 16.94
CA LYS A 120 -3.97 -2.56 17.42
C LYS A 120 -4.72 -3.48 16.47
N ASN A 121 -4.38 -3.48 15.17
CA ASN A 121 -5.10 -4.24 14.15
C ASN A 121 -4.30 -5.41 13.57
N ILE A 122 -3.13 -5.76 14.14
CA ILE A 122 -2.24 -6.79 13.59
C ILE A 122 -2.98 -8.12 13.44
N GLU A 123 -3.62 -8.61 14.50
CA GLU A 123 -4.34 -9.88 14.48
C GLU A 123 -5.54 -9.84 13.51
N ALA A 124 -6.32 -8.77 13.56
CA ALA A 124 -7.50 -8.60 12.71
C ALA A 124 -7.14 -8.60 11.21
N ASP A 125 -6.07 -7.88 10.82
CA ASP A 125 -5.62 -7.84 9.43
C ASP A 125 -5.03 -9.18 8.99
N ARG A 126 -4.20 -9.80 9.84
CA ARG A 126 -3.64 -11.13 9.55
C ARG A 126 -4.74 -12.17 9.30
N ASN A 127 -5.74 -12.24 10.17
CA ASN A 127 -6.86 -13.18 10.03
C ASN A 127 -7.70 -12.89 8.78
N PHE A 128 -7.97 -11.62 8.49
CA PHE A 128 -8.67 -11.23 7.27
C PHE A 128 -7.90 -11.67 6.01
N ILE A 129 -6.59 -11.44 5.95
CA ILE A 129 -5.76 -11.76 4.79
C ILE A 129 -5.72 -13.28 4.58
N ILE A 130 -5.45 -14.07 5.62
CA ILE A 130 -5.40 -15.54 5.54
C ILE A 130 -6.73 -16.11 5.03
N LYS A 131 -7.86 -15.56 5.47
CA LYS A 131 -9.19 -16.02 5.04
C LYS A 131 -9.48 -15.69 3.57
N ASN A 132 -8.97 -14.58 3.04
CA ASN A 132 -9.46 -14.02 1.78
C ASN A 132 -8.43 -14.01 0.64
N TYR A 133 -7.14 -14.28 0.89
CA TYR A 133 -6.12 -14.10 -0.15
C TYR A 133 -6.34 -14.94 -1.41
N LYS A 134 -6.92 -16.13 -1.28
CA LYS A 134 -7.25 -17.00 -2.42
C LYS A 134 -8.34 -16.44 -3.34
N ASN A 135 -9.07 -15.41 -2.91
CA ASN A 135 -10.13 -14.78 -3.69
C ASN A 135 -9.60 -13.64 -4.60
N SER A 136 -8.29 -13.35 -4.54
CA SER A 136 -7.67 -12.34 -5.38
C SER A 136 -7.22 -12.95 -6.71
N ASP A 137 -7.67 -12.39 -7.82
CA ASP A 137 -7.21 -12.77 -9.18
C ASP A 137 -5.76 -12.30 -9.47
N ASP A 138 -5.19 -11.46 -8.59
CA ASP A 138 -3.80 -11.00 -8.70
C ASP A 138 -2.83 -12.04 -8.12
N GLU A 139 -2.31 -12.92 -9.00
CA GLU A 139 -1.35 -13.97 -8.63
C GLU A 139 -0.07 -13.43 -7.98
N ASN A 140 0.40 -12.24 -8.38
CA ASN A 140 1.59 -11.63 -7.80
C ASN A 140 1.35 -11.22 -6.36
N LEU A 141 0.18 -10.64 -6.07
CA LEU A 141 -0.24 -10.30 -4.72
C LEU A 141 -0.43 -11.56 -3.86
N VAL A 142 -1.05 -12.60 -4.40
CA VAL A 142 -1.22 -13.90 -3.72
C VAL A 142 0.14 -14.48 -3.35
N LYS A 143 1.09 -14.53 -4.29
CA LYS A 143 2.45 -15.01 -4.05
C LYS A 143 3.16 -14.18 -2.98
N PHE A 144 3.03 -12.86 -3.04
CA PHE A 144 3.62 -11.97 -2.04
C PHE A 144 3.03 -12.23 -0.64
N ILE A 145 1.70 -12.38 -0.51
CA ILE A 145 1.02 -12.70 0.75
C ILE A 145 1.54 -14.03 1.31
N LYS A 146 1.59 -15.08 0.48
CA LYS A 146 2.10 -16.40 0.87
C LYS A 146 3.52 -16.33 1.41
N ASN A 147 4.40 -15.64 0.69
CA ASN A 147 5.79 -15.44 1.11
C ASN A 147 5.89 -14.65 2.43
N TYR A 148 5.11 -13.59 2.58
CA TYR A 148 5.14 -12.74 3.78
C TYR A 148 4.60 -13.48 5.02
N LEU A 149 3.47 -14.16 4.88
CA LEU A 149 2.79 -14.87 5.97
C LEU A 149 3.34 -16.28 6.22
N LYS A 150 4.21 -16.78 5.34
CA LYS A 150 4.77 -18.14 5.36
C LYS A 150 3.70 -19.24 5.28
N ILE A 151 2.79 -19.12 4.30
CA ILE A 151 1.67 -20.04 4.01
C ILE A 151 1.61 -20.47 2.55
#